data_AF-A0A6V7YAL4-F1
#
_entry.id   AF-A0A6V7YAL4-F1
#
_cell.length_a   1.000
_cell.length_b   1.000
_cell.length_c   1.000
_cell.angle_alpha   90.00
_cell.angle_beta   90.00
_cell.angle_gamma   90.00
#
_symmetry.space_group_name_H-M   'P 1'
#
loop_
_entity.id
_entity.type
_entity.pdbx_description
1 polymer ?
#
loop_
_entity_poly.entity_id
_entity_poly.type
_entity_poly.pdbx_seq_one_letter_code
_entity_poly.pdbx_strand_id
1 'polypeptide(L)'
;TPFLSPSPLNIYSCNFSLMIKITFSRDERLGWLTFCPSNLGTTIRASVHIKLPKISLKENFKKICEELKLQIRGINGEHTETEEENNVLHF
;
A
#
# COMPACT_ATOMS: atom_id res chain seq x y z
N THR A 1 -15.72 15.88 3.38
CA THR A 1 -14.70 15.75 4.44
C THR A 1 -13.37 15.45 3.77
N PRO A 2 -12.32 16.27 3.92
CA PRO A 2 -11.07 15.96 3.25
C PRO A 2 -10.44 14.75 3.95
N PHE A 3 -10.18 13.72 3.16
CA PHE A 3 -9.51 12.50 3.55
C PHE A 3 -8.13 12.87 4.12
N LEU A 4 -7.97 12.77 5.44
CA LEU A 4 -6.66 12.89 6.07
C LEU A 4 -5.83 11.70 5.59
N SER A 5 -5.06 11.89 4.52
CA SER A 5 -3.95 10.98 4.22
C SER A 5 -3.02 10.99 5.43
N PRO A 6 -2.71 9.86 6.07
CA PRO A 6 -1.84 9.86 7.23
C PRO A 6 -0.47 10.37 6.79
N SER A 7 -0.01 11.45 7.43
CA SER A 7 1.35 11.93 7.22
C SER A 7 2.32 10.82 7.62
N PRO A 8 3.42 10.60 6.86
CA PRO A 8 4.36 9.52 7.14
C PRO A 8 4.96 9.56 8.55
N LEU A 9 4.93 10.72 9.24
CA LEU A 9 5.37 10.86 10.63
C LEU A 9 4.56 10.03 11.65
N ASN A 10 3.28 9.73 11.39
CA ASN A 10 2.42 9.09 12.41
C ASN A 10 2.77 7.59 12.60
N ILE A 11 3.08 6.89 11.51
CA ILE A 11 3.33 5.43 11.55
C ILE A 11 4.64 5.11 12.28
N TYR A 12 5.73 5.84 11.98
CA TYR A 12 7.01 5.64 12.65
C TYR A 12 6.94 5.96 14.15
N SER A 13 6.21 7.00 14.53
CA SER A 13 6.01 7.37 15.93
C SER A 13 5.27 6.27 16.71
N CYS A 14 4.19 5.73 16.14
CA CYS A 14 3.45 4.64 16.75
C CYS A 14 4.29 3.35 16.87
N ASN A 15 5.01 2.99 15.81
CA ASN A 15 5.88 1.82 15.81
C ASN A 15 6.97 1.91 16.89
N PHE A 16 7.63 3.07 17.01
CA PHE A 16 8.66 3.30 18.03
C PHE A 16 8.11 3.18 19.45
N SER A 17 6.93 3.75 19.73
CA SER A 17 6.30 3.66 21.05
C SER A 17 5.93 2.23 21.47
N LEU A 18 5.61 1.36 20.52
CA LEU A 18 5.32 -0.06 20.77
C LEU A 18 6.60 -0.88 20.93
N MET A 19 7.63 -0.62 20.12
CA MET A 19 8.92 -1.33 20.20
C MET A 19 9.60 -1.17 21.56
N ILE A 20 9.43 -0.03 22.23
CA ILE A 20 9.97 0.17 23.59
C ILE A 20 9.24 -0.63 24.66
N LYS A 21 8.02 -1.13 24.37
CA LYS A 21 7.20 -1.90 25.33
C LYS A 21 7.19 -3.40 25.03
N ILE A 22 7.37 -3.80 23.78
CA ILE A 22 7.19 -5.18 23.30
C ILE A 22 8.31 -5.54 22.32
N THR A 23 8.87 -6.74 22.47
CA THR A 23 9.85 -7.29 21.52
C THR A 23 9.12 -7.89 20.32
N PHE A 24 9.47 -7.43 19.11
CA PHE A 24 8.94 -7.97 17.85
C PHE A 24 9.86 -9.05 17.27
N SER A 25 9.28 -10.07 16.66
CA SER A 25 10.04 -11.17 16.02
C SER A 25 10.64 -10.73 14.69
N ARG A 26 11.97 -10.79 14.59
CA ARG A 26 12.74 -10.46 13.38
C ARG A 26 13.74 -11.56 13.05
N ASP A 27 13.76 -11.95 11.79
CA ASP A 27 14.75 -12.86 11.21
C ASP A 27 15.73 -12.05 10.34
N GLU A 28 16.99 -12.51 10.26
CA GLU A 28 18.02 -11.79 9.50
C GLU A 28 17.76 -11.82 7.99
N ARG A 29 17.24 -12.94 7.46
CA ARG A 29 16.98 -13.12 6.04
C ARG A 29 15.59 -12.63 5.64
N LEU A 30 14.59 -12.84 6.50
CA LEU A 30 13.17 -12.57 6.20
C LEU A 30 12.66 -11.23 6.74
N GLY A 31 13.42 -10.54 7.59
CA GLY A 31 12.98 -9.30 8.22
C GLY A 31 11.92 -9.52 9.31
N TRP A 32 10.94 -8.63 9.41
CA TRP A 32 9.88 -8.73 10.42
C TRP A 32 8.90 -9.84 10.05
N LEU A 33 8.65 -10.74 11.01
CA LEU A 33 7.85 -11.93 10.80
C LEU A 33 6.35 -11.63 10.95
N THR A 34 5.56 -12.08 10.00
CA THR A 34 4.10 -11.98 9.99
C THR A 34 3.47 -13.32 9.70
N PHE A 35 2.20 -13.47 10.08
CA PHE A 35 1.44 -14.69 9.80
C PHE A 35 1.32 -14.98 8.30
N CYS A 36 1.00 -13.95 7.49
CA CYS A 36 0.94 -14.11 6.04
C CYS A 36 2.34 -13.96 5.43
N PRO A 37 2.82 -14.94 4.63
CA PRO A 37 4.14 -14.85 4.00
C PRO A 37 4.33 -13.65 3.07
N SER A 38 3.24 -13.10 2.49
CA SER A 38 3.32 -11.97 1.57
C SER A 38 3.70 -10.64 2.23
N ASN A 39 3.66 -10.57 3.56
CA ASN A 39 3.89 -9.34 4.32
C ASN A 39 5.25 -9.35 5.06
N LEU A 40 6.09 -10.35 4.82
CA LEU A 40 7.44 -10.43 5.40
C LEU A 40 8.32 -9.25 4.95
N GLY A 41 9.42 -9.03 5.66
CA GLY A 41 10.37 -7.97 5.36
C GLY A 41 10.09 -6.71 6.17
N THR A 42 9.66 -5.64 5.49
CA THR A 42 9.36 -4.36 6.15
C THR A 42 8.01 -4.34 6.84
N THR A 43 7.07 -5.21 6.43
CA THR A 43 5.64 -5.20 6.81
C THR A 43 4.89 -3.93 6.45
N ILE A 44 5.54 -3.02 5.71
CA ILE A 44 4.96 -1.75 5.29
C ILE A 44 4.22 -1.96 3.97
N ARG A 45 3.01 -1.43 3.90
CA ARG A 45 2.24 -1.30 2.66
C ARG A 45 1.79 0.16 2.53
N ALA A 46 2.41 0.89 1.62
CA ALA A 46 1.98 2.24 1.27
C ALA A 46 1.03 2.18 0.07
N SER A 47 -0.07 2.92 0.11
CA SER A 47 -0.96 3.08 -1.05
C SER A 47 -1.46 4.50 -1.20
N VAL A 48 -1.75 4.86 -2.44
CA VAL A 48 -2.51 6.05 -2.80
C VAL A 48 -3.72 5.65 -3.64
N HIS A 49 -4.85 6.28 -3.34
CA HIS A 49 -6.02 6.23 -4.20
C HIS A 49 -5.88 7.39 -5.18
N ILE A 50 -5.77 7.09 -6.46
CA ILE A 50 -5.54 8.10 -7.50
C ILE A 50 -6.34 7.77 -8.76
N LYS A 51 -7.00 8.79 -9.30
CA LYS A 51 -7.71 8.70 -10.58
C LYS A 51 -6.74 8.93 -11.73
N LEU A 52 -6.64 7.99 -12.66
CA LEU A 52 -5.63 7.99 -13.72
C LEU A 52 -6.23 7.86 -15.14
N PRO A 53 -7.30 8.61 -15.48
CA PRO A 53 -8.27 8.26 -16.53
C PRO A 53 -7.71 8.21 -17.96
N LYS A 54 -6.49 8.68 -18.19
CA LYS A 54 -5.83 8.67 -19.51
C LYS A 54 -4.78 7.56 -19.62
N ILE A 55 -4.12 7.21 -18.52
CA ILE A 55 -3.01 6.25 -18.54
C ILE A 55 -3.49 4.84 -18.18
N SER A 56 -4.53 4.72 -17.35
CA SER A 56 -5.23 3.45 -17.04
C SER A 56 -5.80 2.77 -18.28
N LEU A 57 -6.27 3.55 -19.25
CA LEU A 57 -6.84 3.06 -20.52
C LEU A 57 -5.80 2.52 -21.50
N LYS A 58 -4.50 2.76 -21.28
CA LYS A 58 -3.46 2.27 -22.19
C LYS A 58 -3.24 0.77 -21.98
N GLU A 59 -3.10 0.02 -23.06
CA GLU A 59 -2.82 -1.43 -23.02
C GLU A 59 -1.55 -1.77 -22.24
N ASN A 60 -0.55 -0.86 -22.22
CA ASN A 60 0.71 -1.04 -21.52
C ASN A 60 0.69 -0.55 -20.06
N PHE A 61 -0.44 -0.08 -19.52
CA PHE A 61 -0.51 0.47 -18.16
C PHE A 61 -0.02 -0.50 -17.10
N LYS A 62 -0.48 -1.76 -17.16
CA LYS A 62 -0.06 -2.81 -16.21
C LYS A 62 1.44 -3.06 -16.26
N LYS A 63 2.01 -3.07 -17.46
CA LYS A 63 3.46 -3.27 -17.67
C LYS A 63 4.27 -2.11 -17.08
N ILE A 64 3.82 -0.86 -17.27
CA ILE A 64 4.46 0.32 -16.67
C ILE A 64 4.44 0.23 -15.15
N CYS A 65 3.30 -0.14 -14.56
CA CYS A 65 3.20 -0.31 -13.11
C CYS A 65 4.11 -1.43 -12.59
N GLU A 66 4.19 -2.56 -13.30
CA GLU A 66 5.08 -3.68 -12.93
C GLU A 66 6.57 -3.28 -13.00
N GLU A 67 6.98 -2.55 -14.05
CA GLU A 67 8.35 -2.00 -14.16
C GLU A 67 8.68 -1.03 -13.01
N LEU A 68 7.69 -0.26 -12.55
CA LEU A 68 7.80 0.61 -11.39
C LEU A 68 7.59 -0.11 -10.04
N LYS A 69 7.39 -1.43 -10.05
CA LYS A 69 7.09 -2.27 -8.88
C LYS A 69 5.81 -1.88 -8.13
N LEU A 70 4.85 -1.28 -8.83
CA LEU A 70 3.56 -0.87 -8.30
C LEU A 70 2.52 -1.98 -8.47
N GLN A 71 1.76 -2.26 -7.41
CA GLN A 71 0.59 -3.13 -7.50
C GLN A 71 -0.67 -2.30 -7.72
N ILE A 72 -1.37 -2.53 -8.85
CA ILE A 72 -2.68 -1.92 -9.13
C ILE A 72 -3.77 -2.76 -8.48
N ARG A 73 -4.69 -2.11 -7.75
CA ARG A 73 -5.94 -2.72 -7.27
C ARG A 73 -7.14 -1.85 -7.65
N GLY A 74 -8.21 -2.50 -8.09
CA GLY A 74 -9.51 -1.85 -8.27
C GLY A 74 -10.17 -1.57 -6.91
N ILE A 75 -11.01 -0.55 -6.85
CA ILE A 75 -11.77 -0.16 -5.65
C ILE A 75 -13.11 -0.90 -5.50
N ASN A 76 -13.37 -1.92 -6.32
CA ASN A 76 -14.68 -2.58 -6.40
C ASN A 76 -15.08 -3.13 -5.02
N GLY A 77 -16.06 -2.49 -4.38
CA GLY A 77 -16.57 -2.82 -3.05
C GLY A 77 -16.50 -1.69 -2.00
N GLU A 78 -15.72 -0.62 -2.22
CA GLU A 78 -15.63 0.51 -1.28
C GLU A 78 -16.60 1.66 -1.60
N HIS A 79 -17.01 1.80 -2.87
CA HIS A 79 -17.96 2.82 -3.33
C HIS A 79 -18.99 2.20 -4.29
N THR A 80 -20.23 2.69 -4.23
CA THR A 80 -21.33 2.35 -5.16
C THR A 80 -20.86 2.59 -6.59
N GLU A 81 -21.08 1.60 -7.47
CA GLU A 81 -20.62 1.56 -8.85
C GLU A 81 -20.86 2.89 -9.58
N THR A 82 -19.78 3.66 -9.76
CA THR A 82 -19.70 4.69 -10.78
C THR A 82 -18.46 4.34 -11.60
N GLU A 83 -18.65 4.09 -12.89
CA GLU A 83 -17.64 3.63 -13.84
C GLU A 83 -16.58 4.72 -14.13
N GLU A 84 -15.85 5.14 -13.10
CA GLU A 84 -14.78 6.11 -13.21
C GLU A 84 -13.55 5.60 -12.46
N GLU A 85 -12.84 4.66 -13.07
CA GLU A 85 -11.40 4.32 -12.95
C GLU A 85 -10.61 4.88 -11.75
N ASN A 86 -11.11 4.64 -10.55
CA ASN A 86 -10.38 4.92 -9.33
C ASN A 86 -9.49 3.72 -9.08
N ASN A 87 -8.18 3.91 -9.23
CA ASN A 87 -7.20 2.86 -8.99
C ASN A 87 -6.50 3.14 -7.65
N VAL A 88 -6.26 2.07 -6.90
CA VAL A 88 -5.33 2.11 -5.77
C VAL A 88 -4.00 1.60 -6.28
N LEU A 89 -2.98 2.44 -6.18
CA LEU A 89 -1.60 2.04 -6.43
C LEU A 89 -0.92 1.79 -5.09
N HIS A 90 -0.34 0.60 -4.95
CA HIS A 90 0.54 0.26 -3.85
C HIS A 90 1.99 0.35 -4.32
N PHE A 91 2.83 0.99 -3.50
CA PHE A 91 4.27 1.15 -3.71
C PHE A 91 5.06 0.03 -3.05
#